data_AF-A0A0Q4B5P1-F1
#
_entry.id   AF-A0A0Q4B5P1-F1
#
_cell.length_a   1.000
_cell.length_b   1.000
_cell.length_c   1.000
_cell.angle_alpha   90.00
_cell.angle_beta   90.00
_cell.angle_gamma   90.00
#
_symmetry.space_group_name_H-M   'P 1'
#
loop_
_entity.id
_entity.type
_entity.pdbx_description
1 polymer ?
#
loop_
_entity_poly.entity_id
_entity_poly.type
_entity_poly.pdbx_seq_one_letter_code
_entity_poly.pdbx_strand_id
1 'polypeptide(L)'
;MSSPILANVHSEIGELECVLVHTPGEEVEKMSPTNAHWALYSDIISRQEAQKEHTPFKGALGKISRVLEVKDLLREVLEQPEPKAELLAAVCPEEYPGLLEELKAMDANLLASRLIEGVERPTGRLADFQNGQRFAIPPLFNLFFMRDASMTVFNSVLLGSMASEVRRGEIAVLNAIYRYSKTIRAAVLDPRTVKGAHDLRVEGGDVHIAREDILLVGNGLRSSAEGVDYLVGQLLEKGLEKPLHVLVQELPHAPESFIHLDMVFTLLDRDRCMVYAPLILHSPQFHTIHLEVEPSGKRRIRYEHSLVDALRGLGMPLKPVLCGGAENGWNPDREQWHSGANFFSFAPGKIFGYARNTHTIEALSQNGFRVLRAADVASGKVNPMEGGRCVVTLDGNELPRGGGGCRCMTMPFARRRVEW
;
A
#
# COMPACT_ATOMS: atom_id res chain seq x y z
N MET A 1 2.24 19.31 -24.12
CA MET A 1 2.34 18.37 -22.98
C MET A 1 0.94 18.09 -22.50
N SER A 2 0.56 16.82 -22.29
CA SER A 2 -0.74 16.47 -21.68
C SER A 2 -0.81 17.01 -20.24
N SER A 3 -2.00 17.42 -19.78
CA SER A 3 -2.21 17.79 -18.38
C SER A 3 -1.82 16.64 -17.44
N PRO A 4 -1.29 16.93 -16.23
CA PRO A 4 -0.96 15.89 -15.25
C PRO A 4 -2.21 15.13 -14.82
N ILE A 5 -2.05 13.85 -14.48
CA ILE A 5 -3.10 13.10 -13.80
C ILE A 5 -3.23 13.66 -12.39
N LEU A 6 -4.46 13.87 -11.93
CA LEU A 6 -4.74 14.34 -10.57
C LEU A 6 -5.10 13.15 -9.68
N ALA A 7 -4.64 13.21 -8.43
CA ALA A 7 -5.08 12.26 -7.41
C ALA A 7 -6.61 12.30 -7.27
N ASN A 8 -7.26 11.14 -7.35
CA ASN A 8 -8.72 11.02 -7.29
C ASN A 8 -9.15 9.59 -6.91
N VAL A 9 -9.16 9.27 -5.62
CA VAL A 9 -9.57 7.95 -5.12
C VAL A 9 -10.63 8.13 -4.04
N HIS A 10 -11.87 7.72 -4.34
CA HIS A 10 -13.03 7.88 -3.44
C HIS A 10 -13.69 6.55 -3.06
N SER A 11 -13.10 5.43 -3.47
CA SER A 11 -13.48 4.09 -3.05
C SER A 11 -12.35 3.09 -3.33
N GLU A 12 -12.37 1.94 -2.65
CA GLU A 12 -11.46 0.83 -2.95
C GLU A 12 -11.82 0.07 -4.23
N ILE A 13 -13.09 0.11 -4.65
CA ILE A 13 -13.63 -0.75 -5.72
C ILE A 13 -13.92 -0.03 -7.03
N GLY A 14 -13.84 1.30 -7.07
CA GLY A 14 -14.06 2.09 -8.29
C GLY A 14 -13.15 1.63 -9.42
N GLU A 15 -13.65 1.71 -10.66
CA GLU A 15 -12.88 1.33 -11.84
C GLU A 15 -11.55 2.09 -11.87
N LEU A 16 -10.45 1.33 -11.93
CA LEU A 16 -9.10 1.85 -11.80
C LEU A 16 -8.68 2.60 -13.07
N GLU A 17 -8.34 3.87 -12.94
CA GLU A 17 -7.90 4.70 -14.08
C GLU A 17 -6.38 4.83 -14.10
N CYS A 18 -5.75 4.99 -12.93
CA CYS A 18 -4.31 5.10 -12.79
C CYS A 18 -3.79 4.45 -11.51
N VAL A 19 -2.68 3.72 -11.62
CA VAL A 19 -2.02 3.03 -10.51
C VAL A 19 -0.50 3.21 -10.60
N LEU A 20 0.13 3.47 -9.45
CA LEU A 20 1.58 3.43 -9.29
C LEU A 20 1.99 2.02 -8.85
N VAL A 21 3.05 1.53 -9.46
CA VAL A 21 3.73 0.27 -9.13
C VAL A 21 5.24 0.48 -9.14
N HIS A 22 5.97 -0.45 -8.54
CA HIS A 22 7.42 -0.54 -8.68
C HIS A 22 7.79 -1.99 -8.97
N THR A 23 8.43 -2.23 -10.11
CA THR A 23 8.93 -3.57 -10.44
C THR A 23 10.15 -3.91 -9.57
N PRO A 24 10.15 -5.04 -8.82
CA PRO A 24 11.30 -5.47 -8.01
C PRO A 24 12.61 -5.48 -8.80
N GLY A 25 13.64 -4.82 -8.27
CA GLY A 25 14.96 -4.64 -8.88
C GLY A 25 16.11 -5.14 -8.01
N GLU A 26 17.32 -4.60 -8.25
CA GLU A 26 18.56 -4.98 -7.55
C GLU A 26 18.54 -4.62 -6.05
N GLU A 27 17.70 -3.67 -5.64
CA GLU A 27 17.45 -3.37 -4.22
C GLU A 27 17.06 -4.62 -3.44
N VAL A 28 16.31 -5.53 -4.06
CA VAL A 28 15.86 -6.76 -3.45
C VAL A 28 16.99 -7.77 -3.27
N GLU A 29 17.89 -7.92 -4.26
CA GLU A 29 19.03 -8.85 -4.17
C GLU A 29 20.09 -8.40 -3.15
N LYS A 30 20.08 -7.11 -2.77
CA LYS A 30 20.99 -6.58 -1.74
C LYS A 30 20.57 -6.95 -0.32
N MET A 31 19.47 -7.70 -0.18
CA MET A 31 19.08 -8.33 1.07
C MET A 31 19.97 -9.55 1.33
N SER A 32 20.29 -9.74 2.60
CA SER A 32 21.13 -10.81 3.11
C SER A 32 20.50 -11.38 4.37
N PRO A 33 20.88 -12.60 4.80
CA PRO A 33 20.40 -13.15 6.07
C PRO A 33 20.64 -12.22 7.27
N THR A 34 21.69 -11.39 7.22
CA THR A 34 22.03 -10.47 8.31
C THR A 34 21.16 -9.21 8.39
N ASN A 35 20.49 -8.83 7.29
CA ASN A 35 19.68 -7.60 7.23
C ASN A 35 18.22 -7.85 6.85
N ALA A 36 17.80 -9.08 6.53
CA ALA A 36 16.43 -9.40 6.12
C ALA A 36 15.38 -8.96 7.15
N HIS A 37 15.59 -9.31 8.43
CA HIS A 37 14.69 -8.86 9.51
C HIS A 37 14.66 -7.34 9.67
N TRP A 38 15.80 -6.67 9.51
CA TRP A 38 15.85 -5.20 9.52
C TRP A 38 15.12 -4.61 8.31
N ALA A 39 15.17 -5.28 7.16
CA ALA A 39 14.42 -4.94 5.95
C ALA A 39 12.92 -5.27 6.05
N LEU A 40 12.45 -5.87 7.16
CA LEU A 40 11.07 -6.31 7.43
C LEU A 40 10.65 -7.58 6.67
N TYR A 41 11.60 -8.43 6.29
CA TYR A 41 11.33 -9.70 5.61
C TYR A 41 11.57 -10.87 6.56
N SER A 42 10.70 -11.88 6.47
CA SER A 42 10.89 -13.17 7.14
C SER A 42 11.94 -14.03 6.44
N ASP A 43 12.21 -13.76 5.16
CA ASP A 43 13.15 -14.52 4.33
C ASP A 43 13.72 -13.67 3.19
N ILE A 44 14.85 -14.09 2.61
CA ILE A 44 15.42 -13.43 1.43
C ILE A 44 14.66 -13.83 0.18
N ILE A 45 14.49 -12.86 -0.72
CA ILE A 45 13.75 -13.07 -1.97
C ILE A 45 14.66 -13.01 -3.21
N SER A 46 14.44 -13.95 -4.12
CA SER A 46 15.03 -14.02 -5.45
C SER A 46 14.36 -12.99 -6.35
N ARG A 47 15.12 -11.97 -6.76
CA ARG A 47 14.64 -10.98 -7.72
C ARG A 47 14.17 -11.62 -9.02
N GLN A 48 14.88 -12.64 -9.53
CA GLN A 48 14.50 -13.30 -10.77
C GLN A 48 13.10 -13.92 -10.68
N GLU A 49 12.79 -14.62 -9.59
CA GLU A 49 11.47 -15.22 -9.38
C GLU A 49 10.40 -14.16 -9.08
N ALA A 50 10.73 -13.16 -8.25
CA ALA A 50 9.83 -12.03 -7.98
C ALA A 50 9.45 -11.27 -9.27
N GLN A 51 10.41 -11.06 -10.18
CA GLN A 51 10.16 -10.44 -11.49
C GLN A 51 9.30 -11.33 -12.41
N LYS A 52 9.51 -12.66 -12.40
CA LYS A 52 8.67 -13.60 -13.15
C LYS A 52 7.21 -13.55 -12.69
N GLU A 53 6.96 -13.40 -11.39
CA GLU A 53 5.61 -13.28 -10.83
C GLU A 53 5.00 -11.87 -11.03
N HIS A 54 5.81 -10.82 -10.89
CA HIS A 54 5.35 -9.43 -11.02
C HIS A 54 5.08 -9.01 -12.47
N THR A 55 5.82 -9.57 -13.44
CA THR A 55 5.65 -9.24 -14.87
C THR A 55 4.21 -9.46 -15.39
N PRO A 56 3.58 -10.65 -15.24
CA PRO A 56 2.21 -10.85 -15.66
C PRO A 56 1.22 -10.00 -14.86
N PHE A 57 1.50 -9.69 -13.59
CA PHE A 57 0.66 -8.78 -12.80
C PHE A 57 0.64 -7.37 -13.39
N LYS A 58 1.81 -6.76 -13.58
CA LYS A 58 1.94 -5.45 -14.23
C LYS A 58 1.36 -5.46 -15.65
N GLY A 59 1.60 -6.54 -16.40
CA GLY A 59 1.05 -6.72 -17.74
C GLY A 59 -0.48 -6.73 -17.74
N ALA A 60 -1.09 -7.42 -16.78
CA ALA A 60 -2.55 -7.45 -16.62
C ALA A 60 -3.10 -6.09 -16.18
N LEU A 61 -2.45 -5.40 -15.23
CA LEU A 61 -2.79 -4.03 -14.83
C LEU A 61 -2.74 -3.06 -16.04
N GLY A 62 -1.77 -3.24 -16.93
CA GLY A 62 -1.63 -2.44 -18.15
C GLY A 62 -2.71 -2.67 -19.20
N LYS A 63 -3.50 -3.75 -19.11
CA LYS A 63 -4.67 -3.98 -19.95
C LYS A 63 -5.94 -3.30 -19.43
N ILE A 64 -5.97 -2.92 -18.16
CA ILE A 64 -7.17 -2.40 -17.49
C ILE A 64 -7.06 -0.94 -17.07
N SER A 65 -5.84 -0.41 -16.90
CA SER A 65 -5.61 0.92 -16.35
C SER A 65 -4.28 1.52 -16.84
N ARG A 66 -4.08 2.81 -16.59
CA ARG A 66 -2.77 3.44 -16.79
C ARG A 66 -1.83 3.08 -15.64
N VAL A 67 -0.81 2.28 -15.94
CA VAL A 67 0.22 1.89 -14.97
C VAL A 67 1.41 2.85 -15.07
N LEU A 68 1.82 3.40 -13.94
CA LEU A 68 3.01 4.26 -13.81
C LEU A 68 4.06 3.57 -12.95
N GLU A 69 5.30 3.55 -13.43
CA GLU A 69 6.45 3.04 -12.67
C GLU A 69 7.07 4.14 -11.83
N VAL A 70 7.26 3.88 -10.54
CA VAL A 70 7.89 4.84 -9.62
C VAL A 70 9.28 5.25 -10.07
N LYS A 71 10.07 4.31 -10.60
CA LYS A 71 11.41 4.59 -11.13
C LYS A 71 11.38 5.61 -12.28
N ASP A 72 10.38 5.54 -13.16
CA ASP A 72 10.23 6.49 -14.27
C ASP A 72 9.80 7.88 -13.76
N LEU A 73 8.90 7.93 -12.78
CA LEU A 73 8.49 9.19 -12.13
C LEU A 73 9.66 9.82 -11.36
N LEU A 74 10.49 9.02 -10.68
CA LEU A 74 11.68 9.50 -10.01
C LEU A 74 12.69 10.08 -11.00
N ARG A 75 12.94 9.39 -12.13
CA ARG A 75 13.81 9.92 -13.20
C ARG A 75 13.34 11.30 -13.66
N GLU A 76 12.04 11.45 -13.91
CA GLU A 76 11.43 12.73 -14.32
C GLU A 76 11.68 13.86 -13.30
N VAL A 77 11.62 13.55 -12.00
CA VAL A 77 11.93 14.53 -10.94
C VAL A 77 13.42 14.88 -10.93
N LEU A 78 14.30 13.87 -11.07
CA LEU A 78 15.75 14.05 -11.01
C LEU A 78 16.35 14.79 -12.22
N GLU A 79 15.60 14.95 -13.31
CA GLU A 79 15.97 15.84 -14.42
C GLU A 79 15.87 17.32 -14.05
N GLN A 80 15.19 17.66 -12.94
CA GLN A 80 14.98 19.03 -12.49
C GLN A 80 16.05 19.41 -11.44
N PRO A 81 16.86 20.45 -11.65
CA PRO A 81 17.99 20.76 -10.76
C PRO A 81 17.60 21.01 -9.30
N GLU A 82 16.56 21.80 -9.06
CA GLU A 82 16.09 22.14 -7.71
C GLU A 82 15.51 20.91 -6.97
N PRO A 83 14.51 20.18 -7.52
CA PRO A 83 14.01 18.94 -6.91
C PRO A 83 15.09 17.88 -6.68
N LYS A 84 16.04 17.73 -7.61
CA LYS A 84 17.19 16.81 -7.45
C LYS A 84 18.01 17.19 -6.22
N ALA A 85 18.36 18.47 -6.07
CA ALA A 85 19.14 18.94 -4.95
C ALA A 85 18.40 18.77 -3.61
N GLU A 86 17.10 19.07 -3.56
CA GLU A 86 16.26 18.89 -2.36
C GLU A 86 16.19 17.42 -1.94
N LEU A 87 15.93 16.50 -2.88
CA LEU A 87 15.87 15.08 -2.58
C LEU A 87 17.22 14.55 -2.09
N LEU A 88 18.32 14.91 -2.76
CA LEU A 88 19.66 14.48 -2.35
C LEU A 88 20.03 15.00 -0.95
N ALA A 89 19.67 16.23 -0.61
CA ALA A 89 19.87 16.76 0.74
C ALA A 89 19.04 16.00 1.81
N ALA A 90 17.88 15.45 1.44
CA ALA A 90 17.04 14.69 2.35
C ALA A 90 17.50 13.24 2.59
N VAL A 91 18.24 12.64 1.65
CA VAL A 91 18.62 11.21 1.70
C VAL A 91 20.11 10.96 1.83
N CYS A 92 20.97 11.90 1.43
CA CYS A 92 22.42 11.75 1.52
C CYS A 92 22.90 12.12 2.93
N PRO A 93 23.67 11.26 3.61
CA PRO A 93 24.18 11.58 4.94
C PRO A 93 25.18 12.75 4.91
N GLU A 94 25.04 13.68 5.85
CA GLU A 94 25.87 14.90 5.93
C GLU A 94 27.37 14.58 6.12
N GLU A 95 27.69 13.43 6.71
CA GLU A 95 29.07 13.03 6.97
C GLU A 95 29.85 12.60 5.71
N TYR A 96 29.22 12.54 4.53
CA TYR A 96 29.84 12.19 3.24
C TYR A 96 29.64 13.29 2.17
N PRO A 97 30.19 14.50 2.33
CA PRO A 97 29.97 15.61 1.39
C PRO A 97 30.48 15.31 -0.03
N GLY A 98 31.56 14.52 -0.18
CA GLY A 98 32.04 14.10 -1.49
C GLY A 98 31.07 13.19 -2.24
N LEU A 99 30.29 12.38 -1.52
CA LEU A 99 29.25 11.53 -2.11
C LEU A 99 28.10 12.36 -2.66
N LEU A 100 27.71 13.42 -1.95
CA LEU A 100 26.65 14.32 -2.41
C LEU A 100 27.00 14.96 -3.77
N GLU A 101 28.24 15.43 -3.93
CA GLU A 101 28.69 16.02 -5.19
C GLU A 101 28.78 14.98 -6.33
N GLU A 102 29.22 13.76 -6.03
CA GLU A 102 29.19 12.64 -6.98
C GLU A 102 27.75 12.36 -7.47
N LEU A 103 26.80 12.23 -6.55
CA LEU A 103 25.40 11.96 -6.86
C LEU A 103 24.75 13.12 -7.63
N LYS A 104 25.09 14.38 -7.32
CA LYS A 104 24.64 15.55 -8.07
C LYS A 104 25.12 15.54 -9.52
N ALA A 105 26.31 15.02 -9.79
CA ALA A 105 26.88 14.95 -11.14
C ALA A 105 26.30 13.81 -12.00
N MET A 106 25.69 12.78 -11.39
CA MET A 106 25.08 11.65 -12.13
C MET A 106 23.89 12.09 -12.99
N ASP A 107 23.69 11.41 -14.12
CA ASP A 107 22.48 11.57 -14.91
C ASP A 107 21.25 11.02 -14.14
N ALA A 108 20.07 11.52 -14.50
CA ALA A 108 18.84 11.23 -13.77
C ALA A 108 18.47 9.73 -13.77
N ASN A 109 18.78 9.00 -14.84
CA ASN A 109 18.42 7.58 -14.95
C ASN A 109 19.32 6.70 -14.07
N LEU A 110 20.63 6.93 -14.11
CA LEU A 110 21.56 6.25 -13.21
C LEU A 110 21.28 6.62 -11.75
N LEU A 111 21.04 7.91 -11.46
CA LEU A 111 20.76 8.35 -10.11
C LEU A 111 19.45 7.75 -9.56
N ALA A 112 18.38 7.69 -10.35
CA ALA A 112 17.13 7.02 -9.95
C ALA A 112 17.38 5.56 -9.54
N SER A 113 18.20 4.85 -10.32
CA SER A 113 18.58 3.47 -10.01
C SER A 113 19.37 3.39 -8.71
N ARG A 114 20.37 4.27 -8.51
CA ARG A 114 21.21 4.28 -7.30
C ARG A 114 20.44 4.64 -6.03
N LEU A 115 19.48 5.55 -6.10
CA LEU A 115 18.65 5.92 -4.94
C LEU A 115 17.68 4.79 -4.54
N ILE A 116 17.20 4.00 -5.50
CA ILE A 116 16.33 2.83 -5.22
C ILE A 116 17.18 1.66 -4.72
N GLU A 117 18.25 1.34 -5.45
CA GLU A 117 19.09 0.17 -5.21
C GLU A 117 20.05 0.37 -4.04
N GLY A 118 20.19 1.58 -3.51
CA GLY A 118 21.12 1.92 -2.44
C GLY A 118 22.53 2.25 -2.94
N VAL A 119 23.18 3.11 -2.17
CA VAL A 119 24.51 3.67 -2.44
C VAL A 119 25.48 3.16 -1.39
N GLU A 120 26.52 2.47 -1.85
CA GLU A 120 27.57 1.95 -0.97
C GLU A 120 28.29 3.07 -0.25
N ARG A 121 28.75 2.75 0.96
CA ARG A 121 29.46 3.70 1.79
C ARG A 121 30.86 3.98 1.25
N PRO A 122 31.31 5.25 1.21
CA PRO A 122 32.70 5.58 0.98
C PRO A 122 33.61 4.93 2.04
N THR A 123 34.77 4.43 1.63
CA THR A 123 35.79 3.91 2.55
C THR A 123 36.86 4.96 2.84
N GLY A 124 37.47 4.90 4.02
CA GLY A 124 38.63 5.74 4.34
C GLY A 124 38.70 6.30 5.76
N ARG A 125 37.59 6.40 6.51
CA ARG A 125 37.62 6.80 7.92
C ARG A 125 37.61 5.58 8.83
N LEU A 126 38.21 5.70 10.01
CA LEU A 126 38.15 4.68 11.05
C LEU A 126 36.70 4.35 11.45
N ALA A 127 35.84 5.38 11.51
CA ALA A 127 34.41 5.21 11.77
C ALA A 127 33.74 4.33 10.70
N ASP A 128 34.12 4.46 9.43
CA ASP A 128 33.56 3.64 8.34
C ASP A 128 34.02 2.18 8.44
N PHE A 129 35.25 1.94 8.91
CA PHE A 129 35.78 0.59 9.14
C PHE A 129 35.12 -0.11 10.34
N GLN A 130 34.85 0.63 11.41
CA GLN A 130 34.21 0.10 12.62
C GLN A 130 32.70 -0.08 12.46
N ASN A 131 32.08 0.72 11.59
CA ASN A 131 30.66 0.65 11.30
C ASN A 131 30.41 -0.45 10.23
N GLY A 132 29.98 -1.63 10.67
CA GLY A 132 29.75 -2.81 9.81
C GLY A 132 28.57 -2.72 8.83
N GLN A 133 27.93 -1.55 8.69
CA GLN A 133 26.90 -1.33 7.68
C GLN A 133 27.51 -1.04 6.29
N ARG A 134 26.89 -1.59 5.24
CA ARG A 134 27.43 -1.52 3.86
C ARG A 134 27.06 -0.24 3.10
N PHE A 135 25.94 0.38 3.43
CA PHE A 135 25.35 1.46 2.64
C PHE A 135 25.42 2.81 3.35
N ALA A 136 25.64 3.87 2.59
CA ALA A 136 25.41 5.25 3.02
C ALA A 136 23.94 5.65 2.79
N ILE A 137 23.38 5.25 1.65
CA ILE A 137 21.95 5.33 1.37
C ILE A 137 21.44 3.89 1.25
N PRO A 138 20.61 3.40 2.19
CA PRO A 138 20.13 2.01 2.15
C PRO A 138 19.28 1.72 0.90
N PRO A 139 19.29 0.47 0.38
CA PRO A 139 18.35 0.04 -0.64
C PRO A 139 16.89 0.13 -0.15
N LEU A 140 15.98 0.46 -1.06
CA LEU A 140 14.54 0.58 -0.76
C LEU A 140 13.85 -0.78 -0.93
N PHE A 141 14.18 -1.72 -0.05
CA PHE A 141 13.75 -3.13 -0.15
C PHE A 141 12.23 -3.31 -0.34
N ASN A 142 11.43 -2.50 0.36
CA ASN A 142 9.97 -2.62 0.38
C ASN A 142 9.29 -1.75 -0.69
N LEU A 143 10.04 -1.10 -1.60
CA LEU A 143 9.45 -0.15 -2.54
C LEU A 143 8.41 -0.78 -3.47
N PHE A 144 8.52 -2.08 -3.77
CA PHE A 144 7.50 -2.77 -4.57
C PHE A 144 6.16 -2.93 -3.82
N PHE A 145 6.16 -2.83 -2.48
CA PHE A 145 4.95 -2.64 -1.67
C PHE A 145 4.55 -1.16 -1.60
N MET A 146 4.05 -0.68 -2.73
CA MET A 146 3.66 0.70 -2.96
C MET A 146 2.56 1.25 -2.05
N ARG A 147 1.83 0.36 -1.36
CA ARG A 147 0.66 0.71 -0.56
C ARG A 147 0.98 1.52 0.68
N ASP A 148 2.04 1.18 1.40
CA ASP A 148 2.15 1.58 2.80
C ASP A 148 2.78 2.96 2.96
N ALA A 149 3.82 3.23 2.16
CA ALA A 149 4.59 4.46 2.21
C ALA A 149 3.80 5.70 1.77
N SER A 150 2.72 5.51 1.01
CA SER A 150 1.83 6.59 0.60
C SER A 150 0.48 6.05 0.15
N MET A 151 -0.59 6.81 0.39
CA MET A 151 -1.93 6.42 -0.03
C MET A 151 -2.68 7.64 -0.56
N THR A 152 -3.37 7.46 -1.69
CA THR A 152 -4.30 8.47 -2.18
C THR A 152 -5.56 8.43 -1.32
N VAL A 153 -5.91 9.56 -0.71
CA VAL A 153 -7.16 9.77 0.03
C VAL A 153 -7.90 10.92 -0.62
N PHE A 154 -9.02 10.59 -1.29
CA PHE A 154 -9.80 11.53 -2.08
C PHE A 154 -8.94 12.22 -3.14
N ASN A 155 -8.73 13.53 -3.01
CA ASN A 155 -7.99 14.35 -3.97
C ASN A 155 -6.59 14.71 -3.45
N SER A 156 -6.05 13.96 -2.49
CA SER A 156 -4.77 14.20 -1.85
C SER A 156 -4.01 12.90 -1.66
N VAL A 157 -2.69 12.99 -1.49
CA VAL A 157 -1.87 11.87 -1.09
C VAL A 157 -1.44 12.09 0.34
N LEU A 158 -1.74 11.14 1.21
CA LEU A 158 -1.14 11.04 2.53
C LEU A 158 0.21 10.35 2.37
N LEU A 159 1.25 10.89 3.00
CA LEU A 159 2.52 10.19 3.19
C LEU A 159 2.46 9.36 4.46
N GLY A 160 3.06 8.17 4.41
CA GLY A 160 3.19 7.32 5.58
C GLY A 160 4.08 7.98 6.64
N SER A 161 3.66 7.87 7.89
CA SER A 161 4.52 8.10 9.05
C SER A 161 4.84 6.72 9.61
N MET A 162 5.92 6.15 9.07
CA MET A 162 6.20 4.71 9.15
C MET A 162 6.62 4.30 10.56
N ALA A 163 6.25 3.08 10.97
CA ALA A 163 6.70 2.52 12.25
C ALA A 163 8.19 2.14 12.26
N SER A 164 8.79 1.94 11.08
CA SER A 164 10.20 1.56 10.93
C SER A 164 10.95 2.56 10.07
N GLU A 165 12.14 2.96 10.54
CA GLU A 165 13.06 3.87 9.83
C GLU A 165 13.55 3.32 8.49
N VAL A 166 13.50 1.99 8.27
CA VAL A 166 13.98 1.37 7.02
C VAL A 166 13.26 1.89 5.77
N ARG A 167 12.01 2.32 5.92
CA ARG A 167 11.17 2.82 4.82
C ARG A 167 11.26 4.34 4.64
N ARG A 168 12.08 5.04 5.42
CA ARG A 168 12.20 6.51 5.35
C ARG A 168 12.66 7.01 3.98
N GLY A 169 13.56 6.27 3.33
CA GLY A 169 14.02 6.58 1.98
C GLY A 169 12.90 6.52 0.93
N GLU A 170 11.96 5.58 1.09
CA GLU A 170 10.78 5.46 0.22
C GLU A 170 9.91 6.72 0.34
N ILE A 171 9.67 7.20 1.56
CA ILE A 171 8.87 8.42 1.77
C ILE A 171 9.54 9.64 1.14
N ALA A 172 10.87 9.76 1.24
CA ALA A 172 11.60 10.88 0.63
C ALA A 172 11.43 10.88 -0.91
N VAL A 173 11.62 9.72 -1.54
CA VAL A 173 11.44 9.52 -2.99
C VAL A 173 10.01 9.84 -3.41
N LEU A 174 9.01 9.28 -2.72
CA LEU A 174 7.60 9.46 -3.06
C LEU A 174 7.13 10.90 -2.85
N ASN A 175 7.56 11.56 -1.78
CA ASN A 175 7.30 12.98 -1.55
C ASN A 175 7.82 13.85 -2.70
N ALA A 176 9.06 13.61 -3.14
CA ALA A 176 9.63 14.33 -4.28
C ALA A 176 8.81 14.09 -5.56
N ILE A 177 8.37 12.86 -5.81
CA ILE A 177 7.48 12.51 -6.94
C ILE A 177 6.16 13.28 -6.87
N TYR A 178 5.44 13.27 -5.75
CA TYR A 178 4.13 13.93 -5.67
C TYR A 178 4.21 15.46 -5.75
N ARG A 179 5.33 16.04 -5.32
CA ARG A 179 5.54 17.50 -5.38
C ARG A 179 6.00 17.97 -6.76
N TYR A 180 6.84 17.20 -7.44
CA TYR A 180 7.62 17.70 -8.58
C TYR A 180 7.43 16.93 -9.90
N SER A 181 6.74 15.79 -9.92
CA SER A 181 6.40 15.13 -11.20
C SER A 181 5.50 16.03 -12.05
N LYS A 182 5.74 16.04 -13.36
CA LYS A 182 4.86 16.67 -14.36
C LYS A 182 3.83 15.65 -14.88
N THR A 183 4.05 14.34 -14.68
CA THR A 183 3.12 13.27 -15.03
C THR A 183 1.92 13.20 -14.09
N ILE A 184 2.15 13.34 -12.78
CA ILE A 184 1.12 13.28 -11.74
C ILE A 184 1.17 14.48 -10.82
N ARG A 185 0.03 14.83 -10.20
CA ARG A 185 -0.06 15.93 -9.24
C ARG A 185 -1.06 15.62 -8.13
N ALA A 186 -0.67 15.86 -6.89
CA ALA A 186 -1.53 15.73 -5.73
C ALA A 186 -1.19 16.79 -4.67
N ALA A 187 -2.17 17.18 -3.87
CA ALA A 187 -1.87 17.84 -2.60
C ALA A 187 -1.31 16.79 -1.63
N VAL A 188 -0.20 17.10 -0.98
CA VAL A 188 0.49 16.17 -0.06
C VAL A 188 0.10 16.49 1.38
N LEU A 189 -0.34 15.47 2.11
CA LEU A 189 -0.55 15.49 3.55
C LEU A 189 0.64 14.77 4.18
N ASP A 190 1.44 15.48 4.97
CA ASP A 190 2.67 14.92 5.56
C ASP A 190 2.61 15.00 7.10
N PRO A 191 2.27 13.88 7.77
CA PRO A 191 2.17 13.86 9.22
C PRO A 191 3.47 14.21 9.94
N ARG A 192 4.62 14.03 9.28
CA ARG A 192 5.95 14.30 9.85
C ARG A 192 6.23 15.80 10.01
N THR A 193 5.40 16.66 9.42
CA THR A 193 5.48 18.11 9.58
C THR A 193 4.85 18.60 10.90
N VAL A 194 4.06 17.76 11.57
CA VAL A 194 3.43 18.08 12.84
C VAL A 194 4.47 18.06 13.96
N LYS A 195 4.58 19.17 14.70
CA LYS A 195 5.48 19.29 15.85
C LYS A 195 4.78 18.85 17.14
N GLY A 196 5.51 18.12 17.99
CA GLY A 196 5.04 17.76 19.33
C GLY A 196 4.06 16.58 19.39
N ALA A 197 3.88 15.84 18.30
CA ALA A 197 3.15 14.58 18.32
C ALA A 197 4.00 13.47 18.95
N HIS A 198 3.36 12.55 19.69
CA HIS A 198 4.06 11.52 20.46
C HIS A 198 4.05 10.16 19.74
N ASP A 199 2.92 9.79 19.16
CA ASP A 199 2.76 8.55 18.40
C ASP A 199 1.87 8.80 17.18
N LEU A 200 2.38 9.53 16.19
CA LEU A 200 1.67 9.81 14.95
C LEU A 200 2.15 8.84 13.86
N ARG A 201 1.81 7.56 13.99
CA ARG A 201 2.03 6.56 12.94
C ARG A 201 0.78 6.35 12.09
N VAL A 202 0.96 6.26 10.78
CA VAL A 202 -0.08 5.90 9.81
C VAL A 202 0.57 5.31 8.56
N GLU A 203 0.12 4.13 8.15
CA GLU A 203 0.59 3.43 6.95
C GLU A 203 -0.59 3.07 6.05
N GLY A 204 -0.40 3.09 4.73
CA GLY A 204 -1.50 2.94 3.77
C GLY A 204 -2.16 1.56 3.70
N GLY A 205 -1.53 0.51 4.23
CA GLY A 205 -2.16 -0.79 4.41
C GLY A 205 -3.37 -0.74 5.35
N ASP A 206 -3.38 0.20 6.30
CA ASP A 206 -4.47 0.37 7.25
C ASP A 206 -5.62 1.24 6.73
N VAL A 207 -5.39 2.08 5.72
CA VAL A 207 -6.36 3.06 5.25
C VAL A 207 -7.13 2.51 4.05
N HIS A 208 -8.45 2.39 4.21
CA HIS A 208 -9.38 2.03 3.15
C HIS A 208 -10.44 3.11 2.97
N ILE A 209 -10.75 3.41 1.71
CA ILE A 209 -11.87 4.30 1.38
C ILE A 209 -13.04 3.43 0.99
N ALA A 210 -13.98 3.21 1.91
CA ALA A 210 -15.14 2.38 1.62
C ALA A 210 -16.12 3.10 0.70
N ARG A 211 -16.40 4.37 1.00
CA ARG A 211 -17.24 5.31 0.23
C ARG A 211 -16.75 6.73 0.48
N GLU A 212 -17.21 7.72 -0.28
CA GLU A 212 -16.81 9.12 -0.10
C GLU A 212 -17.05 9.71 1.31
N ASP A 213 -17.90 9.09 2.11
CA ASP A 213 -18.26 9.45 3.49
C ASP A 213 -17.82 8.39 4.52
N ILE A 214 -17.17 7.30 4.11
CA ILE A 214 -16.78 6.19 4.99
C ILE A 214 -15.33 5.78 4.78
N LEU A 215 -14.50 5.96 5.82
CA LEU A 215 -13.14 5.45 5.90
C LEU A 215 -13.08 4.27 6.86
N LEU A 216 -12.29 3.26 6.51
CA LEU A 216 -11.91 2.17 7.43
C LEU A 216 -10.43 2.34 7.72
N VAL A 217 -10.07 2.27 9.00
CA VAL A 217 -8.68 2.45 9.43
C VAL A 217 -8.30 1.37 10.42
N GLY A 218 -7.21 0.65 10.15
CA GLY A 218 -6.59 -0.23 11.15
C GLY A 218 -5.92 0.58 12.26
N ASN A 219 -6.02 0.13 13.50
CA ASN A 219 -5.31 0.70 14.65
C ASN A 219 -4.56 -0.42 15.38
N GLY A 220 -3.24 -0.33 15.42
CA GLY A 220 -2.38 -1.37 15.97
C GLY A 220 -0.90 -1.04 15.82
N LEU A 221 -0.11 -1.99 15.30
CA LEU A 221 1.34 -1.86 15.21
C LEU A 221 1.79 -0.72 14.28
N ARG A 222 1.12 -0.55 13.14
CA ARG A 222 1.56 0.32 12.04
C ARG A 222 0.83 1.66 11.98
N SER A 223 -0.43 1.69 12.40
CA SER A 223 -1.20 2.94 12.52
C SER A 223 -1.73 3.11 13.93
N SER A 224 -1.72 4.36 14.39
CA SER A 224 -2.04 4.78 15.75
C SER A 224 -3.33 5.59 15.81
N ALA A 225 -3.93 5.71 16.99
CA ALA A 225 -5.09 6.59 17.19
C ALA A 225 -4.76 8.06 16.87
N GLU A 226 -3.58 8.57 17.21
CA GLU A 226 -3.18 9.95 16.85
C GLU A 226 -3.02 10.09 15.33
N GLY A 227 -2.57 9.04 14.62
CA GLY A 227 -2.54 9.00 13.16
C GLY A 227 -3.94 9.05 12.53
N VAL A 228 -4.92 8.36 13.12
CA VAL A 228 -6.33 8.47 12.71
C VAL A 228 -6.84 9.89 12.94
N ASP A 229 -6.56 10.47 14.12
CA ASP A 229 -6.96 11.84 14.46
C ASP A 229 -6.34 12.89 13.54
N TYR A 230 -5.07 12.71 13.15
CA TYR A 230 -4.40 13.54 12.15
C TYR A 230 -5.14 13.49 10.81
N LEU A 231 -5.42 12.28 10.29
CA LEU A 231 -6.13 12.12 9.02
C LEU A 231 -7.51 12.80 9.08
N VAL A 232 -8.28 12.56 10.14
CA VAL A 232 -9.58 13.21 10.36
C VAL A 232 -9.43 14.73 10.41
N GLY A 233 -8.44 15.25 11.13
CA GLY A 233 -8.16 16.69 11.21
C GLY A 233 -7.87 17.30 9.84
N GLN A 234 -7.02 16.66 9.04
CA GLN A 234 -6.70 17.13 7.69
C GLN A 234 -7.91 17.13 6.75
N LEU A 235 -8.80 16.14 6.88
CA LEU A 235 -10.05 16.08 6.10
C LEU A 235 -11.04 17.15 6.55
N LEU A 236 -11.14 17.41 7.85
CA LEU A 236 -11.99 18.47 8.39
C LEU A 236 -11.51 19.86 7.96
N GLU A 237 -10.19 20.11 7.98
CA GLU A 237 -9.58 21.36 7.50
C GLU A 237 -9.85 21.63 6.01
N LYS A 238 -9.96 20.58 5.21
CA LYS A 238 -10.35 20.67 3.79
C LYS A 238 -11.84 20.95 3.58
N GLY A 239 -12.65 20.83 4.63
CA GLY A 239 -14.10 20.98 4.61
C GLY A 239 -14.82 19.67 4.28
N LEU A 240 -15.77 19.29 5.14
CA LEU A 240 -16.67 18.16 4.92
C LEU A 240 -18.03 18.68 4.46
N GLU A 241 -18.58 18.10 3.40
CA GLU A 241 -19.95 18.42 2.95
C GLU A 241 -21.02 17.65 3.74
N LYS A 242 -20.66 16.48 4.26
CA LYS A 242 -21.52 15.54 5.00
C LYS A 242 -20.75 14.97 6.18
N PRO A 243 -21.42 14.31 7.14
CA PRO A 243 -20.71 13.58 8.19
C PRO A 243 -19.71 12.57 7.60
N LEU A 244 -18.50 12.56 8.15
CA LEU A 244 -17.49 11.55 7.86
C LEU A 244 -17.59 10.43 8.90
N HIS A 245 -17.70 9.20 8.43
CA HIS A 245 -17.70 8.01 9.27
C HIS A 245 -16.32 7.34 9.18
N VAL A 246 -15.63 7.22 10.30
CA VAL A 246 -14.36 6.50 10.39
C VAL A 246 -14.56 5.27 11.26
N LEU A 247 -14.50 4.09 10.64
CA LEU A 247 -14.57 2.80 11.31
C LEU A 247 -13.15 2.33 11.59
N VAL A 248 -12.74 2.43 12.85
CA VAL A 248 -11.42 2.03 13.33
C VAL A 248 -11.49 0.59 13.81
N GLN A 249 -10.71 -0.30 13.19
CA GLN A 249 -10.60 -1.69 13.61
C GLN A 249 -9.31 -1.87 14.41
N GLU A 250 -9.42 -2.28 15.67
CA GLU A 250 -8.25 -2.67 16.45
C GLU A 250 -7.62 -3.94 15.87
N LEU A 251 -6.29 -3.97 15.84
CA LEU A 251 -5.50 -5.07 15.29
C LEU A 251 -4.54 -5.64 16.35
N PRO A 252 -4.28 -6.95 16.35
CA PRO A 252 -3.29 -7.54 17.23
C PRO A 252 -1.87 -7.09 16.86
N HIS A 253 -0.97 -7.09 17.84
CA HIS A 253 0.46 -6.85 17.61
C HIS A 253 1.22 -8.10 17.11
N ALA A 254 0.59 -9.27 17.18
CA ALA A 254 1.18 -10.55 16.77
C ALA A 254 0.08 -11.51 16.28
N PRO A 255 0.43 -12.48 15.40
CA PRO A 255 1.71 -12.65 14.74
C PRO A 255 2.05 -11.56 13.70
N GLU A 256 3.27 -11.56 13.18
CA GLU A 256 3.79 -10.56 12.24
C GLU A 256 3.03 -10.43 10.91
N SER A 257 2.08 -11.33 10.61
CA SER A 257 1.18 -11.20 9.47
C SER A 257 0.04 -10.19 9.70
N PHE A 258 -0.20 -9.73 10.94
CA PHE A 258 -1.22 -8.73 11.29
C PHE A 258 -0.66 -7.31 11.30
N ILE A 259 0.09 -6.96 10.25
CA ILE A 259 0.70 -5.63 10.14
C ILE A 259 -0.32 -4.53 9.85
N HIS A 260 -1.36 -4.84 9.06
CA HIS A 260 -2.34 -3.85 8.59
C HIS A 260 -3.75 -4.42 8.44
N LEU A 261 -4.75 -3.54 8.35
CA LEU A 261 -6.15 -3.89 8.12
C LEU A 261 -6.36 -4.68 6.82
N ASP A 262 -5.64 -4.34 5.74
CA ASP A 262 -5.78 -5.03 4.47
C ASP A 262 -5.27 -6.48 4.44
N MET A 263 -4.57 -6.90 5.48
CA MET A 263 -4.14 -8.28 5.70
C MET A 263 -5.24 -9.16 6.32
N VAL A 264 -6.37 -8.55 6.69
CA VAL A 264 -7.50 -9.23 7.34
C VAL A 264 -8.87 -8.81 6.77
N PHE A 265 -8.94 -7.71 6.03
CA PHE A 265 -10.17 -7.20 5.44
C PHE A 265 -9.91 -6.47 4.11
N THR A 266 -10.62 -6.83 3.04
CA THR A 266 -10.62 -6.03 1.80
C THR A 266 -12.00 -5.93 1.17
N LEU A 267 -12.28 -4.80 0.51
CA LEU A 267 -13.50 -4.60 -0.27
C LEU A 267 -13.33 -5.20 -1.67
N LEU A 268 -14.30 -6.01 -2.11
CA LEU A 268 -14.20 -6.76 -3.37
C LEU A 268 -15.19 -6.27 -4.42
N ASP A 269 -16.41 -5.94 -3.97
CA ASP A 269 -17.53 -5.50 -4.79
C ASP A 269 -18.47 -4.62 -3.95
N ARG A 270 -19.55 -4.12 -4.55
CA ARG A 270 -20.60 -3.33 -3.89
C ARG A 270 -21.27 -4.06 -2.72
N ASP A 271 -21.31 -5.38 -2.77
CA ASP A 271 -22.00 -6.26 -1.82
C ASP A 271 -21.10 -7.40 -1.29
N ARG A 272 -19.77 -7.31 -1.50
CA ARG A 272 -18.81 -8.34 -1.07
C ARG A 272 -17.56 -7.73 -0.46
N CYS A 273 -17.10 -8.35 0.63
CA CYS A 273 -15.79 -8.12 1.24
C CYS A 273 -15.11 -9.46 1.50
N MET A 274 -13.78 -9.48 1.51
CA MET A 274 -12.98 -10.58 2.04
C MET A 274 -12.74 -10.33 3.52
N VAL A 275 -12.89 -11.36 4.35
CA VAL A 275 -12.65 -11.25 5.79
C VAL A 275 -11.83 -12.44 6.30
N TYR A 276 -10.88 -12.14 7.17
CA TYR A 276 -10.37 -13.12 8.12
C TYR A 276 -11.30 -13.13 9.34
N ALA A 277 -12.23 -14.09 9.34
CA ALA A 277 -13.34 -14.15 10.30
C ALA A 277 -12.92 -14.16 11.78
N PRO A 278 -11.86 -14.88 12.20
CA PRO A 278 -11.47 -14.92 13.62
C PRO A 278 -11.21 -13.54 14.21
N LEU A 279 -10.69 -12.59 13.43
CA LEU A 279 -10.47 -11.22 13.89
C LEU A 279 -11.68 -10.32 13.63
N ILE A 280 -12.17 -10.26 12.39
CA ILE A 280 -13.14 -9.24 11.96
C ILE A 280 -14.56 -9.51 12.45
N LEU A 281 -14.94 -10.78 12.60
CA LEU A 281 -16.31 -11.16 12.95
C LEU A 281 -16.44 -11.67 14.39
N HIS A 282 -15.40 -12.30 14.92
CA HIS A 282 -15.52 -13.11 16.13
C HIS A 282 -14.58 -12.71 17.27
N SER A 283 -13.77 -11.66 17.10
CA SER A 283 -12.80 -11.27 18.12
C SER A 283 -13.46 -10.62 19.34
N PRO A 284 -13.31 -11.18 20.55
CA PRO A 284 -13.76 -10.51 21.77
C PRO A 284 -12.75 -9.47 22.29
N GLN A 285 -11.52 -9.47 21.77
CA GLN A 285 -10.40 -8.66 22.28
C GLN A 285 -10.10 -7.42 21.42
N PHE A 286 -10.52 -7.44 20.16
CA PHE A 286 -10.21 -6.40 19.19
C PHE A 286 -11.51 -5.83 18.63
N HIS A 287 -11.80 -4.60 18.99
CA HIS A 287 -13.10 -3.98 18.73
C HIS A 287 -13.10 -3.16 17.45
N THR A 288 -14.30 -2.97 16.91
CA THR A 288 -14.57 -1.92 15.93
C THR A 288 -15.09 -0.69 16.67
N ILE A 289 -14.46 0.45 16.42
CA ILE A 289 -14.84 1.76 16.95
C ILE A 289 -15.36 2.61 15.80
N HIS A 290 -16.50 3.26 16.00
CA HIS A 290 -17.08 4.17 15.04
C HIS A 290 -16.93 5.61 15.54
N LEU A 291 -16.05 6.36 14.87
CA LEU A 291 -15.89 7.80 14.99
C LEU A 291 -16.70 8.49 13.90
N GLU A 292 -17.74 9.21 14.29
CA GLU A 292 -18.56 10.03 13.41
C GLU A 292 -18.19 11.50 13.60
N VAL A 293 -17.89 12.19 12.50
CA VAL A 293 -17.38 13.56 12.49
C VAL A 293 -18.28 14.43 11.63
N GLU A 294 -18.96 15.37 12.27
CA GLU A 294 -19.82 16.35 11.59
C GLU A 294 -18.99 17.42 10.86
N PRO A 295 -19.53 18.10 9.84
CA PRO A 295 -18.89 19.27 9.23
C PRO A 295 -18.52 20.39 10.22
N SER A 296 -19.23 20.48 11.35
CA SER A 296 -18.92 21.40 12.44
C SER A 296 -17.68 21.04 13.26
N GLY A 297 -17.10 19.86 13.04
CA GLY A 297 -16.02 19.28 13.83
C GLY A 297 -16.49 18.53 15.09
N LYS A 298 -17.80 18.48 15.37
CA LYS A 298 -18.34 17.69 16.48
C LYS A 298 -18.10 16.19 16.22
N ARG A 299 -17.60 15.48 17.24
CA ARG A 299 -17.26 14.06 17.18
C ARG A 299 -18.18 13.22 18.07
N ARG A 300 -18.57 12.03 17.59
CA ARG A 300 -19.25 10.99 18.36
C ARG A 300 -18.50 9.67 18.21
N ILE A 301 -18.14 9.04 19.33
CA ILE A 301 -17.39 7.78 19.35
C ILE A 301 -18.21 6.71 20.05
N ARG A 302 -18.27 5.51 19.49
CA ARG A 302 -18.95 4.34 20.05
C ARG A 302 -18.29 3.05 19.58
N TYR A 303 -18.51 1.97 20.31
CA TYR A 303 -18.20 0.63 19.83
C TYR A 303 -19.30 0.11 18.90
N GLU A 304 -18.89 -0.67 17.91
CA GLU A 304 -19.76 -1.43 17.02
C GLU A 304 -19.49 -2.93 17.21
N HIS A 305 -20.46 -3.78 16.88
CA HIS A 305 -20.33 -5.23 17.05
C HIS A 305 -19.22 -5.82 16.15
N SER A 306 -19.16 -5.38 14.90
CA SER A 306 -18.11 -5.74 13.95
C SER A 306 -17.99 -4.68 12.85
N LEU A 307 -16.88 -4.72 12.11
CA LEU A 307 -16.67 -3.84 10.95
C LEU A 307 -17.76 -4.02 9.89
N VAL A 308 -18.21 -5.26 9.69
CA VAL A 308 -19.25 -5.60 8.70
C VAL A 308 -20.63 -5.10 9.15
N ASP A 309 -20.94 -5.19 10.46
CA ASP A 309 -22.22 -4.69 10.99
C ASP A 309 -22.28 -3.16 10.99
N ALA A 310 -21.16 -2.51 11.32
CA ALA A 310 -21.03 -1.05 11.23
C ALA A 310 -21.25 -0.55 9.78
N LEU A 311 -20.59 -1.20 8.81
CA LEU A 311 -20.80 -0.92 7.38
C LEU A 311 -22.25 -1.12 6.95
N ARG A 312 -22.91 -2.19 7.42
CA ARG A 312 -24.34 -2.43 7.16
C ARG A 312 -25.21 -1.29 7.70
N GLY A 313 -24.93 -0.82 8.92
CA GLY A 313 -25.63 0.33 9.53
C GLY A 313 -25.46 1.64 8.76
N LEU A 314 -24.38 1.78 8.00
CA LEU A 314 -24.07 2.92 7.13
C LEU A 314 -24.55 2.75 5.67
N GLY A 315 -25.38 1.73 5.40
CA GLY A 315 -25.94 1.47 4.08
C GLY A 315 -25.02 0.70 3.14
N MET A 316 -24.01 0.00 3.65
CA MET A 316 -23.14 -0.91 2.89
C MET A 316 -23.33 -2.36 3.38
N PRO A 317 -24.41 -3.05 3.00
CA PRO A 317 -24.70 -4.41 3.47
C PRO A 317 -23.84 -5.46 2.76
N LEU A 318 -22.54 -5.47 3.05
CA LEU A 318 -21.59 -6.41 2.45
C LEU A 318 -21.80 -7.83 2.97
N LYS A 319 -21.74 -8.81 2.07
CA LYS A 319 -21.68 -10.24 2.42
C LYS A 319 -20.21 -10.67 2.49
N PRO A 320 -19.74 -11.19 3.63
CA PRO A 320 -18.37 -11.67 3.76
C PRO A 320 -18.10 -12.92 2.90
N VAL A 321 -16.95 -12.93 2.23
CA VAL A 321 -16.27 -14.14 1.74
C VAL A 321 -15.14 -14.43 2.72
N LEU A 322 -15.01 -15.69 3.14
CA LEU A 322 -14.10 -16.06 4.22
C LEU A 322 -12.72 -16.45 3.68
N CYS A 323 -11.68 -15.82 4.23
CA CYS A 323 -10.29 -16.23 4.01
C CYS A 323 -10.09 -17.66 4.54
N GLY A 324 -9.51 -18.54 3.73
CA GLY A 324 -9.37 -19.97 4.01
C GLY A 324 -10.66 -20.79 3.82
N GLY A 325 -11.75 -20.17 3.37
CA GLY A 325 -13.00 -20.82 2.93
C GLY A 325 -13.87 -21.46 4.02
N ALA A 326 -13.40 -21.51 5.27
CA ALA A 326 -14.15 -22.04 6.40
C ALA A 326 -13.99 -21.12 7.62
N GLU A 327 -14.94 -21.19 8.57
CA GLU A 327 -14.85 -20.44 9.82
C GLU A 327 -13.90 -21.08 10.84
N ASN A 328 -13.59 -22.37 10.68
CA ASN A 328 -12.82 -23.16 11.64
C ASN A 328 -11.75 -24.04 10.97
N GLY A 329 -10.84 -24.56 11.80
CA GLY A 329 -9.68 -25.34 11.35
C GLY A 329 -8.47 -24.45 11.05
N TRP A 330 -7.48 -25.04 10.37
CA TRP A 330 -6.16 -24.42 10.21
C TRP A 330 -6.02 -23.61 8.91
N ASN A 331 -6.96 -23.73 7.98
CA ASN A 331 -6.88 -23.09 6.67
C ASN A 331 -6.95 -21.56 6.72
N PRO A 332 -7.84 -20.94 7.53
CA PRO A 332 -7.89 -19.48 7.65
C PRO A 332 -6.55 -18.90 8.07
N ASP A 333 -5.91 -19.46 9.10
CA ASP A 333 -4.62 -18.96 9.59
C ASP A 333 -3.51 -19.13 8.55
N ARG A 334 -3.47 -20.28 7.87
CA ARG A 334 -2.46 -20.55 6.83
C ARG A 334 -2.61 -19.64 5.62
N GLU A 335 -3.83 -19.39 5.17
CA GLU A 335 -4.05 -18.54 4.01
C GLU A 335 -3.99 -17.06 4.37
N GLN A 336 -4.39 -16.65 5.58
CA GLN A 336 -4.16 -15.29 6.09
C GLN A 336 -2.67 -14.95 6.09
N TRP A 337 -1.83 -15.85 6.61
CA TRP A 337 -0.37 -15.69 6.59
C TRP A 337 0.17 -15.49 5.16
N HIS A 338 -0.42 -16.15 4.17
CA HIS A 338 -0.07 -16.01 2.75
C HIS A 338 -0.86 -14.89 2.04
N SER A 339 -1.27 -13.85 2.77
CA SER A 339 -1.99 -12.69 2.23
C SER A 339 -3.35 -13.04 1.61
N GLY A 340 -4.01 -14.09 2.11
CA GLY A 340 -5.29 -14.60 1.62
C GLY A 340 -6.48 -13.69 1.88
N ALA A 341 -6.32 -12.60 2.63
CA ALA A 341 -7.34 -11.55 2.74
C ALA A 341 -7.00 -10.28 1.94
N ASN A 342 -5.81 -10.20 1.33
CA ASN A 342 -5.27 -9.01 0.68
C ASN A 342 -5.53 -9.00 -0.83
N PHE A 343 -6.77 -8.64 -1.22
CA PHE A 343 -7.16 -8.53 -2.61
C PHE A 343 -7.13 -7.09 -3.10
N PHE A 344 -6.69 -6.89 -4.34
CA PHE A 344 -6.72 -5.59 -5.00
C PHE A 344 -7.90 -5.50 -5.96
N SER A 345 -8.91 -4.69 -5.65
CA SER A 345 -10.01 -4.42 -6.57
C SER A 345 -9.60 -3.41 -7.65
N PHE A 346 -9.86 -3.71 -8.92
CA PHE A 346 -9.64 -2.81 -10.04
C PHE A 346 -10.94 -2.32 -10.70
N ALA A 347 -12.07 -2.93 -10.33
CA ALA A 347 -13.42 -2.49 -10.61
C ALA A 347 -14.37 -3.29 -9.69
N PRO A 348 -15.65 -2.90 -9.55
CA PRO A 348 -16.57 -3.63 -8.68
C PRO A 348 -16.68 -5.11 -9.07
N GLY A 349 -16.33 -6.00 -8.15
CA GLY A 349 -16.36 -7.46 -8.36
C GLY A 349 -15.20 -8.01 -9.18
N LYS A 350 -14.22 -7.18 -9.56
CA LYS A 350 -13.06 -7.57 -10.34
C LYS A 350 -11.78 -7.30 -9.54
N ILE A 351 -11.11 -8.38 -9.14
CA ILE A 351 -10.04 -8.32 -8.12
C ILE A 351 -8.80 -9.09 -8.57
N PHE A 352 -7.63 -8.73 -8.01
CA PHE A 352 -6.40 -9.54 -8.08
C PHE A 352 -6.11 -10.20 -6.73
N GLY A 353 -5.57 -11.41 -6.77
CA GLY A 353 -5.09 -12.14 -5.59
C GLY A 353 -4.12 -13.27 -5.96
N TYR A 354 -3.65 -14.03 -4.98
CA TYR A 354 -2.73 -15.15 -5.24
C TYR A 354 -3.43 -16.49 -5.44
N ALA A 355 -2.98 -17.25 -6.44
CA ALA A 355 -3.50 -18.58 -6.74
C ALA A 355 -3.22 -19.62 -5.64
N ARG A 356 -2.19 -19.40 -4.81
CA ARG A 356 -1.78 -20.32 -3.73
C ARG A 356 -2.81 -20.47 -2.60
N ASN A 357 -3.70 -19.49 -2.44
CA ASN A 357 -4.72 -19.46 -1.40
C ASN A 357 -5.96 -20.25 -1.87
N THR A 358 -5.77 -21.54 -2.10
CA THR A 358 -6.72 -22.39 -2.83
C THR A 358 -8.11 -22.43 -2.19
N HIS A 359 -8.20 -22.43 -0.86
CA HIS A 359 -9.49 -22.46 -0.17
C HIS A 359 -10.20 -21.10 -0.25
N THR A 360 -9.47 -20.00 -0.17
CA THR A 360 -10.00 -18.65 -0.40
C THR A 360 -10.47 -18.48 -1.85
N ILE A 361 -9.70 -18.94 -2.83
CA ILE A 361 -10.07 -18.88 -4.25
C ILE A 361 -11.32 -19.72 -4.53
N GLU A 362 -11.43 -20.90 -3.92
CA GLU A 362 -12.63 -21.73 -4.00
C GLU A 362 -13.84 -21.03 -3.36
N ALA A 363 -13.69 -20.40 -2.19
CA ALA A 363 -14.75 -19.62 -1.55
C ALA A 363 -15.21 -18.42 -2.41
N LEU A 364 -14.27 -17.77 -3.12
CA LEU A 364 -14.59 -16.74 -4.10
C LEU A 364 -15.36 -17.31 -5.31
N SER A 365 -14.94 -18.47 -5.81
CA SER A 365 -15.63 -19.19 -6.89
C SER A 365 -17.08 -19.51 -6.52
N GLN A 366 -17.31 -20.03 -5.31
CA GLN A 366 -18.65 -20.29 -4.76
C GLN A 366 -19.48 -19.00 -4.57
N ASN A 367 -18.82 -17.84 -4.46
CA ASN A 367 -19.44 -16.52 -4.41
C ASN A 367 -19.56 -15.82 -5.78
N GLY A 368 -19.36 -16.57 -6.87
CA GLY A 368 -19.61 -16.15 -8.24
C GLY A 368 -18.41 -15.48 -8.93
N PHE A 369 -17.21 -15.50 -8.33
CA PHE A 369 -16.01 -14.98 -8.98
C PHE A 369 -15.41 -16.02 -9.91
N ARG A 370 -15.34 -15.72 -11.21
CA ARG A 370 -14.57 -16.56 -12.16
C ARG A 370 -13.08 -16.42 -11.88
N VAL A 371 -12.35 -17.53 -11.91
CA VAL A 371 -10.90 -17.53 -11.73
C VAL A 371 -10.20 -17.37 -13.08
N LEU A 372 -9.40 -16.31 -13.23
CA LEU A 372 -8.61 -16.00 -14.43
C LEU A 372 -7.13 -15.96 -14.06
N ARG A 373 -6.23 -16.28 -14.99
CA ARG A 373 -4.79 -16.14 -14.74
C ARG A 373 -4.29 -14.78 -15.19
N ALA A 374 -3.44 -14.14 -14.40
CA ALA A 374 -2.81 -12.86 -14.76
C ALA A 374 -2.06 -12.94 -16.10
N ALA A 375 -1.40 -14.06 -16.40
CA ALA A 375 -0.72 -14.28 -17.69
C ALA A 375 -1.69 -14.31 -18.89
N ASP A 376 -2.87 -14.92 -18.75
CA ASP A 376 -3.88 -14.95 -19.80
C ASP A 376 -4.46 -13.54 -20.03
N VAL A 377 -4.63 -12.74 -18.97
CA VAL A 377 -5.04 -11.32 -19.08
C VAL A 377 -3.94 -10.50 -19.75
N ALA A 378 -2.69 -10.59 -19.28
CA ALA A 378 -1.57 -9.82 -19.78
C ALA A 378 -1.31 -10.06 -21.29
N SER A 379 -1.48 -11.29 -21.74
CA SER A 379 -1.37 -11.67 -23.17
C SER A 379 -2.57 -11.23 -24.02
N GLY A 380 -3.69 -10.83 -23.40
CA GLY A 380 -4.93 -10.48 -24.09
C GLY A 380 -5.78 -11.68 -24.50
N LYS A 381 -5.45 -12.90 -24.04
CA LYS A 381 -6.24 -14.11 -24.30
C LYS A 381 -7.60 -14.07 -23.60
N VAL A 382 -7.68 -13.40 -22.46
CA VAL A 382 -8.95 -13.15 -21.76
C VAL A 382 -9.04 -11.67 -21.36
N ASN A 383 -10.21 -11.08 -21.54
CA ASN A 383 -10.49 -9.73 -21.07
C ASN A 383 -11.21 -9.79 -19.71
N PRO A 384 -10.58 -9.36 -18.60
CA PRO A 384 -11.19 -9.43 -17.28
C PRO A 384 -12.34 -8.43 -17.12
N MET A 385 -12.42 -7.40 -17.96
CA MET A 385 -13.50 -6.42 -17.96
C MET A 385 -14.81 -7.01 -18.51
N GLU A 386 -14.74 -8.05 -19.34
CA GLU A 386 -15.90 -8.75 -19.88
C GLU A 386 -16.48 -9.74 -18.85
N GLY A 387 -17.82 -9.80 -18.79
CA GLY A 387 -18.58 -10.64 -17.87
C GLY A 387 -18.65 -10.10 -16.44
N GLY A 388 -19.24 -10.90 -15.54
CA GLY A 388 -19.42 -10.56 -14.13
C GLY A 388 -18.14 -10.61 -13.31
N ARG A 389 -18.28 -10.97 -12.03
CA ARG A 389 -17.19 -11.03 -11.07
C ARG A 389 -16.04 -11.93 -11.53
N CYS A 390 -14.81 -11.52 -11.23
CA CYS A 390 -13.63 -12.33 -11.49
C CYS A 390 -12.52 -12.04 -10.48
N VAL A 391 -11.73 -13.07 -10.20
CA VAL A 391 -10.45 -12.98 -9.52
C VAL A 391 -9.35 -13.31 -10.53
N VAL A 392 -8.47 -12.36 -10.78
CA VAL A 392 -7.28 -12.53 -11.61
C VAL A 392 -6.13 -12.95 -10.71
N THR A 393 -5.69 -14.19 -10.85
CA THR A 393 -4.71 -14.79 -9.95
C THR A 393 -3.29 -14.68 -10.48
N LEU A 394 -2.38 -14.33 -9.58
CA LEU A 394 -0.93 -14.41 -9.79
C LEU A 394 -0.42 -15.72 -9.19
N ASP A 395 0.66 -16.24 -9.77
CA ASP A 395 1.52 -17.15 -9.03
C ASP A 395 2.12 -16.36 -7.85
N GLY A 396 2.27 -16.99 -6.69
CA GLY A 396 2.62 -16.30 -5.45
C GLY A 396 3.62 -17.08 -4.61
N ASN A 397 4.65 -17.64 -5.21
CA ASN A 397 5.66 -18.38 -4.45
C ASN A 397 6.66 -17.42 -3.82
N GLU A 398 7.05 -16.36 -4.55
CA GLU A 398 8.14 -15.47 -4.15
C GLU A 398 7.64 -14.15 -3.56
N LEU A 399 6.74 -13.45 -4.25
CA LEU A 399 6.25 -12.13 -3.81
C LEU A 399 5.64 -12.13 -2.39
N PRO A 400 4.84 -13.15 -1.97
CA PRO A 400 4.28 -13.18 -0.61
C PRO A 400 5.30 -13.34 0.49
N ARG A 401 6.54 -13.77 0.19
CA ARG A 401 7.60 -13.90 1.20
C ARG A 401 8.04 -12.54 1.75
N GLY A 402 7.69 -11.46 1.06
CA GLY A 402 7.80 -10.10 1.60
C GLY A 402 6.66 -9.67 2.53
N GLY A 403 5.71 -10.55 2.83
CA GLY A 403 4.65 -10.28 3.80
C GLY A 403 3.45 -9.48 3.26
N GLY A 404 3.26 -9.41 1.93
CA GLY A 404 2.21 -8.61 1.32
C GLY A 404 1.50 -9.26 0.12
N GLY A 405 0.30 -8.76 -0.16
CA GLY A 405 -0.57 -9.21 -1.25
C GLY A 405 -0.57 -8.30 -2.49
N CYS A 406 -1.52 -8.55 -3.38
CA CYS A 406 -1.70 -7.73 -4.59
C CYS A 406 -2.09 -6.28 -4.26
N ARG A 407 -2.80 -6.04 -3.15
CA ARG A 407 -3.15 -4.68 -2.71
C ARG A 407 -1.92 -3.95 -2.17
N CYS A 408 -1.05 -4.65 -1.45
CA CYS A 408 0.23 -4.11 -0.95
C CYS A 408 1.13 -3.61 -2.10
N MET A 409 1.14 -4.33 -3.23
CA MET A 409 1.97 -3.99 -4.40
C MET A 409 1.45 -2.84 -5.28
N THR A 410 0.36 -2.19 -4.89
CA THR A 410 -0.31 -1.16 -5.71
C THR A 410 -0.60 0.11 -4.93
N MET A 411 -0.51 1.26 -5.60
CA MET A 411 -1.02 2.53 -5.08
C MET A 411 -1.92 3.19 -6.13
N PRO A 412 -3.26 3.02 -6.04
CA PRO A 412 -4.22 3.72 -6.88
C PRO A 412 -4.03 5.23 -6.77
N PHE A 413 -3.85 5.86 -7.92
CA PHE A 413 -3.76 7.32 -8.01
C PHE A 413 -5.09 7.92 -8.48
N ALA A 414 -5.81 7.22 -9.35
CA ALA A 414 -7.13 7.63 -9.82
C ALA A 414 -8.06 6.43 -10.00
N ARG A 415 -9.30 6.59 -9.55
CA ARG A 415 -10.42 5.68 -9.77
C ARG A 415 -11.67 6.46 -10.15
N ARG A 416 -12.53 5.83 -10.96
CA ARG A 416 -13.90 6.32 -11.18
C ARG A 416 -14.73 6.24 -9.91
N ARG A 417 -15.73 7.11 -9.83
CA ARG A 417 -16.78 7.04 -8.81
C ARG A 417 -17.54 5.74 -8.95
N VAL A 418 -17.99 5.20 -7.82
CA VAL A 418 -18.87 4.03 -7.77
C VAL A 418 -20.30 4.53 -7.75
N GLU A 419 -21.13 3.98 -8.62
CA GLU A 419 -22.58 4.08 -8.49
C GLU A 419 -23.01 3.03 -7.47
N TRP A 420 -23.38 3.49 -6.26
CA TRP A 420 -23.68 2.66 -5.08
C TRP A 420 -25.08 2.06 -5.08
#